data_AF-A0A7W1HKR3-F1
#
_entry.id   AF-A0A7W1HKR3-F1
#
_cell.length_a   1.000
_cell.length_b   1.000
_cell.length_c   1.000
_cell.angle_alpha   90.00
_cell.angle_beta   90.00
_cell.angle_gamma   90.00
#
_symmetry.space_group_name_H-M   'P 1'
#
loop_
_entity.id
_entity.type
_entity.pdbx_description
1 polymer ?
#
loop_
_entity_poly.entity_id
_entity_poly.type
_entity_poly.pdbx_seq_one_letter_code
_entity_poly.pdbx_strand_id
1 'polypeptide(L)' 'MDTTLTIRLPAAQRKALQRRAAAASKSESALVRDLIEREMQSGFDFERVRHLVGSVASDSPRRRKSPWREQIRARNWRP' A
#
# COMPACT_ATOMS: atom_id res chain seq x y z
N MET A 1 -25.39 -5.67 -9.93
CA MET A 1 -24.13 -5.30 -9.24
C MET A 1 -24.58 -4.52 -8.03
N ASP A 2 -24.60 -5.16 -6.86
CA ASP A 2 -25.57 -4.80 -5.81
C ASP A 2 -24.92 -4.13 -4.59
N THR A 3 -23.67 -3.68 -4.71
CA THR A 3 -22.96 -3.07 -3.57
C THR A 3 -22.22 -1.80 -3.97
N THR A 4 -22.43 -0.73 -3.21
CA THR A 4 -21.78 0.57 -3.41
C THR A 4 -20.64 0.74 -2.41
N LEU A 5 -19.43 0.97 -2.91
CA LEU A 5 -18.26 1.30 -2.08
C LEU A 5 -18.02 2.82 -2.15
N THR A 6 -18.02 3.48 -0.99
CA THR A 6 -17.72 4.92 -0.88
C THR A 6 -16.34 5.11 -0.27
N ILE A 7 -15.47 5.85 -0.96
CA ILE A 7 -14.10 6.14 -0.50
C ILE A 7 -13.92 7.65 -0.38
N ARG A 8 -13.32 8.10 0.72
CA ARG A 8 -12.95 9.51 0.90
C ARG A 8 -11.59 9.74 0.25
N LEU A 9 -11.54 10.64 -0.73
CA LEU A 9 -10.32 11.02 -1.44
C LEU A 9 -10.06 12.51 -1.27
N PRO A 10 -8.79 12.94 -1.17
CA PRO A 10 -8.41 14.33 -1.34
C PRO A 10 -8.88 14.87 -2.69
N ALA A 11 -9.23 16.17 -2.74
CA ALA A 11 -9.73 16.81 -3.97
C ALA A 11 -8.77 16.67 -5.17
N ALA A 12 -7.45 16.70 -4.91
CA ALA A 12 -6.43 16.48 -5.94
C ALA A 12 -6.52 15.09 -6.58
N GLN A 13 -6.75 14.05 -5.77
CA GLN A 13 -6.87 12.67 -6.27
C GLN A 13 -8.16 12.48 -7.07
N ARG A 14 -9.28 13.08 -6.61
CA ARG A 14 -10.54 13.06 -7.37
C ARG A 14 -10.39 13.73 -8.74
N LYS A 15 -9.72 14.88 -8.81
CA LYS A 15 -9.46 15.59 -10.07
C LYS A 15 -8.56 14.78 -11.01
N ALA A 16 -7.55 14.10 -10.47
CA ALA A 16 -6.70 13.20 -11.25
C ALA A 16 -7.49 12.00 -11.80
N LEU A 17 -8.36 11.40 -10.99
CA LEU A 17 -9.24 10.31 -11.41
C LEU A 17 -10.17 10.74 -12.56
N GLN A 18 -10.80 11.90 -12.43
CA GLN A 18 -11.68 12.47 -13.46
C GLN A 18 -10.96 12.68 -14.80
N ARG A 19 -9.76 13.27 -14.76
CA ARG A 19 -8.94 13.47 -15.97
C ARG A 19 -8.60 12.13 -16.63
N ARG A 20 -8.24 11.12 -15.83
CA ARG A 20 -7.90 9.79 -16.34
C ARG A 20 -9.12 9.06 -16.90
N ALA A 21 -10.29 9.22 -16.28
CA ALA A 21 -11.55 8.66 -16.76
C ALA A 21 -11.95 9.29 -18.10
N ALA A 22 -11.85 10.62 -18.22
CA ALA A 22 -12.09 11.35 -19.45
C ALA A 22 -11.15 10.93 -20.58
N ALA A 23 -9.84 10.80 -20.29
CA ALA A 23 -8.86 10.33 -21.26
C ALA A 23 -9.12 8.90 -21.76
N ALA A 24 -9.79 8.08 -20.95
CA ALA A 24 -10.16 6.71 -21.30
C ALA A 24 -11.59 6.60 -21.87
N SER A 25 -12.31 7.72 -22.07
CA SER A 25 -13.72 7.75 -22.47
C SER A 25 -14.63 6.86 -21.60
N LYS A 26 -14.35 6.81 -20.29
CA LYS A 26 -15.06 5.99 -19.30
C LYS A 26 -15.64 6.85 -18.18
N SER A 27 -16.65 6.33 -17.48
CA SER A 27 -17.09 6.93 -16.21
C SER A 27 -16.06 6.67 -15.11
N GLU A 28 -16.05 7.52 -14.07
CA GLU A 28 -15.17 7.35 -12.90
C GLU A 28 -15.33 5.93 -12.31
N SER A 29 -16.57 5.46 -12.13
CA SER A 29 -16.85 4.14 -11.57
C SER A 29 -16.45 2.97 -12.49
N ALA A 30 -16.48 3.16 -13.82
CA ALA A 30 -15.97 2.14 -14.75
C ALA A 30 -14.44 2.04 -14.65
N LEU A 31 -13.74 3.18 -14.66
CA LEU A 31 -12.29 3.20 -14.50
C LEU A 31 -11.84 2.60 -13.17
N VAL A 32 -12.51 2.94 -12.06
CA VAL A 32 -12.16 2.40 -10.74
C VAL A 32 -12.37 0.88 -10.68
N ARG A 33 -13.46 0.36 -11.27
CA ARG A 33 -13.67 -1.09 -11.34
C ARG A 33 -12.57 -1.79 -12.12
N ASP A 34 -12.17 -1.26 -13.28
CA ASP A 34 -11.09 -1.83 -14.08
C ASP A 34 -9.75 -1.82 -13.32
N LEU A 35 -9.48 -0.75 -12.55
CA LEU A 35 -8.28 -0.68 -11.72
C LEU A 35 -8.30 -1.73 -10.60
N ILE A 36 -9.43 -1.86 -9.89
CA ILE A 36 -9.58 -2.87 -8.84
C ILE A 36 -9.41 -4.27 -9.43
N GLU A 37 -10.08 -4.57 -10.54
CA GLU A 37 -9.99 -5.86 -11.22
C GLU A 37 -8.55 -6.17 -11.62
N ARG A 38 -7.84 -5.20 -12.22
CA ARG A 38 -6.44 -5.35 -12.62
C ARG A 38 -5.53 -5.65 -11.43
N GLU A 39 -5.70 -4.96 -10.31
CA GLU A 39 -4.87 -5.17 -9.12
C GLU A 39 -5.22 -6.49 -8.41
N MET A 40 -6.49 -6.91 -8.43
CA MET A 40 -6.89 -8.22 -7.92
C MET A 40 -6.35 -9.38 -8.77
N GLN A 41 -6.35 -9.22 -10.09
CA GLN A 41 -5.77 -10.20 -11.02
C GLN A 41 -4.24 -10.20 -10.99
N SER A 42 -3.63 -9.04 -10.75
CA SER A 42 -2.17 -8.91 -10.62
C SER A 42 -1.62 -9.74 -9.47
N GLY A 43 -2.43 -10.03 -8.45
CA GLY A 43 -1.98 -10.66 -7.22
C GLY A 43 -0.92 -9.83 -6.49
N PHE A 44 -0.69 -10.13 -5.21
CA PHE A 44 0.58 -9.73 -4.59
C PHE A 44 1.67 -10.62 -5.19
N ASP A 45 2.49 -10.08 -6.09
CA ASP A 45 3.61 -10.80 -6.69
C ASP A 45 4.72 -10.97 -5.65
N PHE A 46 4.51 -11.92 -4.73
CA PHE A 46 5.47 -12.27 -3.69
C PHE A 46 6.81 -12.64 -4.30
N GLU A 47 6.84 -13.28 -5.48
CA GLU A 47 8.08 -13.65 -6.16
C GLU A 47 8.89 -12.42 -6.61
N ARG A 48 8.23 -11.36 -7.09
CA ARG A 48 8.91 -10.09 -7.41
C ARG A 48 9.55 -9.44 -6.19
N VAL A 49 8.94 -9.52 -5.01
CA VAL A 49 9.46 -8.89 -3.78
C VAL A 49 10.27 -9.85 -2.90
N ARG A 50 10.31 -11.14 -3.25
CA ARG A 50 11.00 -12.20 -2.49
C ARG A 50 12.47 -11.90 -2.27
N HIS A 51 13.15 -11.34 -3.26
CA HIS A 51 14.56 -10.97 -3.16
C HIS A 51 14.81 -9.75 -2.24
N LEU A 52 13.77 -8.99 -1.91
CA LEU A 52 13.82 -7.89 -0.95
C LEU A 52 13.46 -8.37 0.47
N VAL A 53 12.92 -9.58 0.62
CA VAL A 53 12.68 -10.22 1.91
C VAL A 53 13.98 -10.88 2.37
N GLY A 54 14.78 -10.11 3.10
CA GLY A 54 16.02 -10.57 3.73
C GLY A 54 16.38 -9.68 4.91
N SER A 55 17.22 -10.17 5.81
CA SER A 55 17.78 -9.34 6.88
C SER A 55 19.00 -8.57 6.35
N VAL A 56 19.06 -7.26 6.60
CA VAL A 56 20.32 -6.53 6.47
C VAL A 56 21.19 -6.97 7.64
N ALA A 57 22.18 -7.83 7.37
CA ALA A 57 23.27 -8.07 8.30
C ALA A 57 24.08 -6.78 8.42
N SER A 58 23.78 -5.97 9.43
CA SER A 58 24.59 -4.81 9.76
C SER A 58 25.78 -5.28 10.61
N ASP A 59 26.94 -5.42 9.99
CA ASP A 59 28.24 -5.64 10.65
C ASP A 59 28.74 -4.36 11.33
N SER A 60 27.87 -3.69 12.09
CA SER A 60 28.31 -2.59 12.93
C SER A 60 28.75 -3.12 14.30
N PRO A 61 30.01 -2.90 14.73
CA PRO A 61 30.50 -3.29 16.06
C PRO A 61 29.77 -2.56 17.20
N ARG A 62 28.88 -1.61 16.90
CA ARG A 62 28.14 -0.79 17.88
C ARG A 62 26.89 -1.47 18.41
N ARG A 63 26.86 -2.80 18.48
CA ARG A 63 25.82 -3.56 19.18
C ARG A 63 26.00 -3.49 20.71
N ARG A 64 26.31 -2.31 21.26
CA ARG A 64 25.96 -2.01 22.64
C ARG A 64 24.48 -1.65 22.64
N LYS A 65 23.66 -2.65 23.00
CA LYS A 65 22.29 -2.52 23.54
C LYS A 65 21.50 -1.35 22.92
N SER A 66 20.88 -1.59 21.76
CA SER A 66 20.11 -0.54 21.09
C SER A 66 18.91 -0.11 21.96
N PRO A 67 18.84 1.14 22.43
CA PRO A 67 17.72 1.68 23.25
C PRO A 67 16.37 1.62 22.51
N TRP A 68 16.41 1.41 21.20
CA TRP A 68 15.25 1.20 20.36
C TRP A 68 14.48 -0.08 20.70
N ARG A 69 15.15 -1.17 21.10
CA ARG A 69 14.44 -2.41 21.48
C ARG A 69 13.59 -2.22 22.73
N GLU A 70 14.08 -1.45 23.70
CA GLU A 70 13.34 -1.11 24.92
C GLU A 70 12.18 -0.17 24.64
N GLN A 71 12.41 0.87 23.81
CA GLN A 71 11.34 1.80 23.42
C GLN A 71 10.23 1.12 22.59
N ILE A 72 10.58 0.18 21.72
CA ILE A 72 9.59 -0.58 20.94
C ILE A 72 8.79 -1.50 21.88
N ARG A 73 9.42 -2.19 22.84
CA ARG A 73 8.69 -3.00 23.85
C ARG A 73 7.76 -2.13 24.71
N ALA A 74 8.23 -0.97 25.16
CA ALA A 74 7.43 -0.05 25.96
C ALA A 74 6.21 0.48 25.20
N ARG A 75 6.32 0.67 23.88
CA ARG A 75 5.24 1.20 23.03
C ARG A 75 4.34 0.14 22.39
N ASN A 76 4.83 -1.09 22.21
CA ASN A 76 4.07 -2.22 21.66
C ASN A 76 3.48 -3.14 22.73
N TRP A 77 3.31 -2.66 23.97
CA TRP A 77 2.46 -3.35 24.93
C TRP A 77 1.00 -3.20 24.50
N ARG A 78 0.48 -4.19 23.79
CA ARG A 78 -0.96 -4.46 23.76
C ARG A 78 -1.23 -5.46 24.89
N PRO A 79 -2.26 -5.24 25.74
CA PRO A 79 -2.73 -6.28 26.65
C PRO A 79 -3.19 -7.52 25.88
#